data_AF-A0A7X4EGC3-F1
#
_entry.id   AF-A0A7X4EGC3-F1
#
_cell.length_a   1.000
_cell.length_b   1.000
_cell.length_c   1.000
_cell.angle_alpha   90.00
_cell.angle_beta   90.00
_cell.angle_gamma   90.00
#
_symmetry.space_group_name_H-M   'P 1'
#
loop_
_entity.id
_entity.type
_entity.pdbx_description
1 polymer ?
#
loop_
_entity_poly.entity_id
_entity_poly.type
_entity_poly.pdbx_seq_one_letter_code
_entity_poly.pdbx_strand_id
1 'polypeptide(L)'
;MAVRLDLGVATSSAECITVGLRAAAEAYVEEARIAWTIGAAGQPPRSGSSELRECQWAGDGGPLRARLDIPIRRGDSRATLFTHVGDRCVDRVTVPLLGANTRIKAHNTVDPDLHRFREQLLPAKLEKSREFETAVGLLFFFLGFHVDPLSALKGLGDAVDHLAHAPASSVILVIECTVGPIDTGGKIGKLINRSQQTGRELADSEVIAVLATAARRDELSDVEVEKAERGDVVVLCRGDLQELWDGAEAGKGSTEVVRRFRRDLEMARVRRASGRIG
;
A
#
# COMPACT_ATOMS: atom_id res chain seq x y z
N MET A 1 1.93 11.38 -26.98
CA MET A 1 1.44 10.03 -26.62
C MET A 1 2.19 9.59 -25.37
N ALA A 2 1.52 9.45 -24.23
CA ALA A 2 2.19 9.16 -22.96
C ALA A 2 2.61 7.68 -22.91
N VAL A 3 3.92 7.45 -22.82
CA VAL A 3 4.48 6.11 -22.61
C VAL A 3 4.10 5.67 -21.21
N ARG A 4 3.40 4.54 -21.09
CA ARG A 4 3.07 3.94 -19.79
C ARG A 4 3.75 2.59 -19.71
N LEU A 5 4.95 2.59 -19.12
CA LEU A 5 5.64 1.37 -18.72
C LEU A 5 5.59 1.32 -17.20
N ASP A 6 4.61 0.58 -16.68
CA ASP A 6 4.36 0.52 -15.25
C ASP A 6 5.21 -0.61 -14.65
N LEU A 7 5.99 -0.29 -13.62
CA LEU A 7 6.69 -1.31 -12.84
C LEU A 7 5.67 -2.01 -11.91
N GLY A 8 5.24 -3.18 -12.35
CA GLY A 8 4.07 -3.90 -11.86
C GLY A 8 4.29 -4.55 -10.49
N VAL A 9 5.47 -5.11 -10.23
CA VAL A 9 5.85 -5.74 -8.95
C VAL A 9 7.38 -5.80 -8.90
N ALA A 10 8.00 -5.39 -7.80
CA ALA A 10 9.37 -5.74 -7.48
C ALA A 10 9.35 -6.58 -6.20
N THR A 11 9.34 -7.91 -6.33
CA THR A 11 9.45 -8.81 -5.18
C THR A 11 10.91 -9.15 -4.98
N SER A 12 11.45 -8.89 -3.79
CA SER A 12 12.78 -9.37 -3.44
C SER A 12 12.69 -10.76 -2.78
N SER A 13 13.39 -11.74 -3.34
CA SER A 13 13.82 -12.94 -2.62
C SER A 13 15.18 -12.67 -1.97
N ALA A 14 15.72 -13.64 -1.20
CA ALA A 14 17.06 -13.50 -0.62
C ALA A 14 18.17 -13.34 -1.67
N GLU A 15 17.88 -13.64 -2.94
CA GLU A 15 18.88 -13.77 -4.01
C GLU A 15 18.63 -12.81 -5.18
N CYS A 16 17.40 -12.36 -5.41
CA CYS A 16 17.10 -11.45 -6.51
C CYS A 16 15.89 -10.54 -6.26
N ILE A 17 15.81 -9.45 -7.03
CA ILE A 17 14.61 -8.66 -7.22
C ILE A 17 13.97 -9.11 -8.53
N THR A 18 12.76 -9.61 -8.46
CA THR A 18 11.95 -9.91 -9.65
C THR A 18 11.13 -8.70 -10.00
N VAL A 19 11.41 -8.11 -11.17
CA VAL A 19 10.72 -6.93 -11.70
C VAL A 19 9.71 -7.37 -12.77
N GLY A 20 8.42 -7.12 -12.52
CA GLY A 20 7.36 -7.25 -13.50
C GLY A 20 7.14 -5.92 -14.24
N LEU A 21 7.06 -5.95 -15.55
CA LEU A 21 6.89 -4.76 -16.39
C LEU A 21 5.63 -4.89 -17.23
N ARG A 22 4.94 -3.77 -17.47
CA ARG A 22 3.74 -3.74 -18.32
C ARG A 22 3.87 -2.64 -19.37
N ALA A 23 3.78 -2.99 -20.65
CA ALA A 23 3.78 -2.02 -21.75
C ALA A 23 2.41 -1.96 -22.46
N ALA A 24 2.02 -0.77 -22.89
CA ALA A 24 0.75 -0.53 -23.59
C ALA A 24 0.81 -0.80 -25.11
N ALA A 25 2.01 -0.84 -25.71
CA ALA A 25 2.20 -1.12 -27.12
C ALA A 25 3.58 -1.74 -27.39
N GLU A 26 3.69 -2.54 -28.46
CA GLU A 26 4.92 -3.24 -28.89
C GLU A 26 6.06 -2.29 -29.25
N ALA A 27 5.76 -1.14 -29.86
CA ALA A 27 6.77 -0.17 -30.29
C ALA A 27 7.68 0.32 -29.15
N TYR A 28 7.24 0.21 -27.89
CA TYR A 28 8.05 0.61 -26.74
C TYR A 28 8.96 -0.49 -26.20
N VAL A 29 8.72 -1.74 -26.59
CA VAL A 29 9.49 -2.90 -26.11
C VAL A 29 10.91 -2.89 -26.66
N GLU A 30 11.08 -2.48 -27.92
CA GLU A 30 12.38 -2.50 -28.59
C GLU A 30 13.37 -1.49 -28.03
N GLU A 31 12.91 -0.41 -27.41
CA GLU A 31 13.77 0.64 -26.85
C GLU A 31 13.75 0.68 -25.32
N ALA A 32 13.05 -0.26 -24.67
CA ALA A 32 12.90 -0.25 -23.23
C ALA A 32 14.09 -0.90 -22.53
N ARG A 33 14.55 -0.26 -21.46
CA ARG A 33 15.65 -0.72 -20.61
C ARG A 33 15.32 -0.51 -19.15
N ILE A 34 15.71 -1.44 -18.30
CA ILE A 34 15.70 -1.24 -16.85
C ILE A 34 17.14 -1.02 -16.40
N ALA A 35 17.39 0.13 -15.77
CA ALA A 35 18.61 0.39 -15.03
C ALA A 35 18.33 0.28 -13.53
N TRP A 36 19.33 -0.05 -12.74
CA TRP A 36 19.20 -0.16 -11.30
C TRP A 36 20.44 0.37 -10.58
N THR A 37 20.20 0.88 -9.38
CA THR A 37 21.24 1.12 -8.37
C THR A 37 20.86 0.37 -7.10
N ILE A 38 21.81 -0.31 -6.48
CA ILE A 38 21.60 -1.08 -5.26
C ILE A 38 22.59 -0.62 -4.20
N GLY A 39 22.04 -0.21 -3.05
CA GLY A 39 22.80 0.36 -1.95
C GLY A 39 22.89 -0.58 -0.76
N ALA A 40 24.06 -0.58 -0.13
CA ALA A 40 24.33 -1.20 1.17
C ALA A 40 24.88 -0.13 2.13
N ALA A 41 24.66 -0.33 3.43
CA ALA A 41 25.13 0.63 4.44
C ALA A 41 26.66 0.71 4.44
N GLY A 42 27.20 1.92 4.34
CA GLY A 42 28.66 2.16 4.37
C GLY A 42 29.42 1.71 3.11
N GLN A 43 28.72 1.35 2.03
CA GLN A 43 29.35 0.94 0.77
C GLN A 43 28.86 1.79 -0.41
N PRO A 44 29.70 2.05 -1.43
CA PRO A 44 29.25 2.67 -2.66
C PRO A 44 28.14 1.84 -3.33
N PRO A 45 27.11 2.49 -3.90
CA PRO A 45 26.05 1.77 -4.58
C PRO A 45 26.58 1.08 -5.84
N ARG A 46 26.13 -0.16 -6.06
CA ARG A 46 26.39 -0.91 -7.30
C ARG A 46 25.30 -0.62 -8.31
N SER A 47 25.66 -0.51 -9.58
CA SER A 47 24.69 -0.19 -10.64
C SER A 47 24.73 -1.24 -11.75
N GLY A 48 23.64 -1.33 -12.50
CA GLY A 48 23.58 -2.16 -13.70
C GLY A 48 22.40 -1.76 -14.57
N SER A 49 22.31 -2.36 -15.76
CA SER A 49 21.16 -2.22 -16.63
C SER A 49 21.00 -3.46 -17.49
N SER A 50 19.78 -3.73 -17.93
CA SER A 50 19.45 -4.78 -18.90
C SER A 50 18.40 -4.26 -19.87
N GLU A 51 18.63 -4.53 -21.15
CA GLU A 51 17.66 -4.25 -22.20
C GLU A 51 16.49 -5.23 -22.09
N LEU A 52 15.27 -4.72 -22.22
CA LEU A 52 14.09 -5.58 -22.07
C LEU A 52 13.88 -6.54 -23.24
N ARG A 53 14.66 -6.42 -24.32
CA ARG A 53 14.74 -7.42 -25.39
C ARG A 53 15.19 -8.79 -24.87
N GLU A 54 15.96 -8.81 -23.78
CA GLU A 54 16.43 -10.03 -23.12
C GLU A 54 15.35 -10.68 -22.24
N CYS A 55 14.22 -9.98 -22.02
CA CYS A 55 13.12 -10.47 -21.20
C CYS A 55 12.07 -11.18 -22.06
N GLN A 56 11.50 -12.29 -21.57
CA GLN A 56 10.39 -12.97 -22.24
C GLN A 56 9.13 -12.11 -22.13
N TRP A 57 8.78 -11.42 -23.22
CA TRP A 57 7.51 -10.71 -23.32
C TRP A 57 6.39 -11.69 -23.61
N ALA A 58 5.33 -11.65 -22.81
CA ALA A 58 4.13 -12.44 -23.04
C ALA A 58 2.90 -11.54 -23.17
N GLY A 59 2.02 -11.83 -24.13
CA GLY A 59 0.71 -11.20 -24.27
C GLY A 59 -0.09 -11.72 -25.47
N ASP A 60 -1.24 -12.33 -25.21
CA ASP A 60 -2.25 -12.64 -26.23
C ASP A 60 -3.35 -11.57 -26.19
N GLY A 61 -3.26 -10.55 -27.05
CA GLY A 61 -4.30 -9.52 -27.18
C GLY A 61 -4.43 -8.55 -25.98
N GLY A 62 -3.40 -8.46 -25.14
CA GLY A 62 -3.38 -7.64 -23.93
C GLY A 62 -2.04 -6.90 -23.73
N PRO A 63 -1.86 -6.23 -22.58
CA PRO A 63 -0.62 -5.52 -22.27
C PRO A 63 0.56 -6.48 -22.14
N LEU A 64 1.67 -6.15 -22.80
CA LEU A 64 2.87 -6.99 -22.83
C LEU A 64 3.51 -7.02 -21.44
N ARG A 65 3.93 -8.21 -21.00
CA ARG A 65 4.57 -8.41 -19.69
C ARG A 65 5.98 -8.97 -19.82
N ALA A 66 6.93 -8.37 -19.13
CA ALA A 66 8.30 -8.87 -19.01
C ALA A 66 8.67 -9.14 -17.55
N ARG A 67 9.61 -10.08 -17.35
CA ARG A 67 10.22 -10.40 -16.05
C ARG A 67 11.73 -10.25 -16.15
N LEU A 68 12.32 -9.52 -15.21
CA LEU A 68 13.77 -9.40 -15.04
C LEU A 68 14.14 -9.75 -13.60
N ASP A 69 15.12 -10.63 -13.42
CA ASP A 69 15.67 -10.97 -12.10
C ASP A 69 17.01 -10.26 -11.90
N ILE A 70 17.06 -9.32 -10.95
CA ILE A 70 18.25 -8.54 -10.62
C ILE A 70 18.90 -9.15 -9.38
N PRO A 71 20.15 -9.66 -9.45
CA PRO A 71 20.77 -10.34 -8.31
C PRO A 71 20.98 -9.37 -7.14
N ILE A 72 20.73 -9.85 -5.92
CA ILE A 72 21.03 -9.16 -4.66
C ILE A 72 22.10 -9.90 -3.85
N ARG A 73 22.83 -9.14 -3.04
CA ARG A 73 23.87 -9.64 -2.14
C ARG A 73 23.40 -9.47 -0.71
N ARG A 74 23.90 -10.34 0.18
CA ARG A 74 23.73 -10.14 1.63
C ARG A 74 24.26 -8.77 2.03
N GLY A 75 23.43 -7.98 2.71
CA GLY A 75 23.77 -6.62 3.15
C GLY A 75 23.28 -5.52 2.22
N ASP A 76 22.81 -5.85 1.01
CA ASP A 76 22.03 -4.92 0.21
C ASP A 76 20.75 -4.53 0.97
N SER A 77 20.43 -3.25 0.94
CA SER A 77 19.36 -2.66 1.77
C SER A 77 18.27 -1.97 0.96
N ARG A 78 18.60 -1.55 -0.27
CA ARG A 78 17.70 -0.80 -1.13
C ARG A 78 18.10 -0.94 -2.59
N ALA A 79 17.11 -1.10 -3.47
CA ALA A 79 17.29 -0.92 -4.90
C ALA A 79 16.48 0.28 -5.38
N THR A 80 17.06 1.08 -6.26
CA THR A 80 16.31 2.03 -7.09
C THR A 80 16.32 1.50 -8.50
N LEU A 81 15.15 1.25 -9.06
CA LEU A 81 14.96 0.81 -10.43
C LEU A 81 14.50 2.00 -11.25
N PHE A 82 15.09 2.13 -12.44
CA PHE A 82 14.83 3.19 -13.39
C PHE A 82 14.35 2.54 -14.67
N THR A 83 13.17 2.93 -15.10
CA THR A 83 12.57 2.48 -16.34
C THR A 83 12.88 3.50 -17.41
N HIS A 84 13.55 3.07 -18.48
CA HIS A 84 13.88 3.90 -19.63
C HIS A 84 13.14 3.43 -20.89
N VAL A 85 12.79 4.39 -21.74
CA VAL A 85 12.41 4.16 -23.14
C VAL A 85 13.25 5.10 -23.99
N GLY A 86 14.15 4.52 -24.79
CA GLY A 86 15.26 5.25 -25.40
C GLY A 86 16.10 5.94 -24.33
N ASP A 87 16.38 7.23 -24.54
CA ASP A 87 17.20 8.03 -23.60
C ASP A 87 16.41 8.59 -22.41
N ARG A 88 15.10 8.38 -22.35
CA ARG A 88 14.23 9.00 -21.32
C ARG A 88 13.92 8.04 -20.19
N CYS A 89 14.18 8.46 -18.95
CA CYS A 89 13.66 7.78 -17.76
C CYS A 89 12.17 8.11 -17.62
N VAL A 90 11.30 7.11 -17.75
CA VAL A 90 9.84 7.24 -17.72
C VAL A 90 9.22 6.87 -16.37
N ASP A 91 9.91 6.03 -15.58
CA ASP A 91 9.47 5.66 -14.24
C ASP A 91 10.67 5.38 -13.33
N ARG A 92 10.50 5.54 -12.02
CA ARG A 92 11.51 5.25 -11.00
C ARG A 92 10.83 4.74 -9.74
N VAL A 93 11.21 3.53 -9.33
CA VAL A 93 10.76 2.96 -8.04
C VAL A 93 11.95 2.69 -7.14
N THR A 94 11.78 2.95 -5.85
CA THR A 94 12.74 2.53 -4.83
C THR A 94 12.11 1.41 -4.02
N VAL A 95 12.75 0.24 -4.01
CA VAL A 95 12.33 -0.88 -3.18
C VAL A 95 13.32 -1.14 -2.04
N PRO A 96 12.86 -1.33 -0.80
CA PRO A 96 13.71 -1.89 0.24
C PRO A 96 14.09 -3.32 -0.16
N LEU A 97 15.36 -3.69 0.03
CA LEU A 97 15.82 -5.06 -0.19
C LEU A 97 15.90 -5.79 1.13
N LEU A 98 15.68 -7.11 1.08
CA LEU A 98 15.60 -8.01 2.24
C LEU A 98 16.56 -7.60 3.35
N GLY A 99 15.94 -6.96 4.34
CA GLY A 99 16.52 -6.36 5.50
C GLY A 99 15.35 -5.90 6.35
N ALA A 100 15.31 -6.31 7.61
CA ALA A 100 14.14 -6.04 8.44
C ALA A 100 13.79 -4.55 8.44
N ASN A 101 12.50 -4.28 8.21
CA ASN A 101 11.89 -2.96 8.11
C ASN A 101 12.46 -2.02 9.19
N THR A 102 13.18 -0.98 8.76
CA THR A 102 13.93 -0.12 9.69
C THR A 102 13.02 0.59 10.68
N ARG A 103 11.78 0.89 10.29
CA ARG A 103 10.76 1.46 11.18
C ARG A 103 10.35 0.48 12.26
N ILE A 104 10.13 -0.78 11.87
CA ILE A 104 9.85 -1.88 12.81
C ILE A 104 11.04 -2.09 13.76
N LYS A 105 12.27 -2.17 13.24
CA LYS A 105 13.48 -2.31 14.06
C LYS A 105 13.64 -1.16 15.05
N ALA A 106 13.43 0.08 14.61
CA ALA A 106 13.51 1.25 15.45
C ALA A 106 12.43 1.22 16.54
N HIS A 107 11.20 0.79 16.22
CA HIS A 107 10.15 0.65 17.22
C HIS A 107 10.44 -0.48 18.22
N ASN A 108 11.06 -1.57 17.76
CA ASN A 108 11.43 -2.70 18.60
C ASN A 108 12.45 -2.33 19.70
N THR A 109 13.16 -1.19 19.59
CA THR A 109 14.04 -0.71 20.67
C THR A 109 13.27 -0.10 21.85
N VAL A 110 12.00 0.28 21.65
CA VAL A 110 11.13 0.87 22.68
C VAL A 110 9.97 -0.04 23.09
N ASP A 111 9.55 -0.93 22.20
CA ASP A 111 8.56 -1.99 22.44
C ASP A 111 9.18 -3.34 22.04
N PRO A 112 9.90 -4.02 22.96
CA PRO A 112 10.56 -5.29 22.67
C PRO A 112 9.57 -6.33 22.14
N ASP A 113 9.95 -6.99 21.04
CA ASP A 113 9.13 -7.94 20.28
C ASP A 113 7.78 -7.37 19.80
N LEU A 114 7.64 -6.04 19.86
CA LEU A 114 6.45 -5.27 19.50
C LEU A 114 5.20 -5.76 20.24
N HIS A 115 5.39 -6.19 21.49
CA HIS A 115 4.34 -6.80 22.29
C HIS A 115 3.14 -5.86 22.43
N ARG A 116 3.38 -4.60 22.82
CA ARG A 116 2.29 -3.62 23.02
C ARG A 116 1.62 -3.30 21.70
N PHE A 117 2.39 -3.06 20.65
CA PHE A 117 1.84 -2.79 19.32
C PHE A 117 0.91 -3.93 18.86
N ARG A 118 1.35 -5.20 18.98
CA ARG A 118 0.56 -6.37 18.56
C ARG A 118 -0.71 -6.53 19.41
N GLU A 119 -0.62 -6.36 20.73
CA GLU A 119 -1.78 -6.39 21.62
C GLU A 119 -2.81 -5.30 21.29
N GLN A 120 -2.34 -4.11 20.89
CA GLN A 120 -3.19 -2.97 20.58
C GLN A 120 -3.80 -3.05 19.17
N LEU A 121 -3.04 -3.58 18.19
CA LEU A 121 -3.53 -3.77 16.82
C LEU A 121 -4.58 -4.88 16.74
N LEU A 122 -4.41 -5.94 17.53
CA LEU A 122 -5.25 -7.14 17.51
C LEU A 122 -5.82 -7.44 18.91
N PRO A 123 -6.59 -6.50 19.48
CA PRO A 123 -6.99 -6.57 20.87
C PRO A 123 -7.87 -7.79 21.15
N ALA A 124 -7.66 -8.42 22.30
CA ALA A 124 -8.52 -9.50 22.78
C ALA A 124 -9.90 -9.00 23.23
N LYS A 125 -9.99 -7.72 23.65
CA LYS A 125 -11.23 -7.06 24.09
C LYS A 125 -11.41 -5.73 23.36
N LEU A 126 -12.64 -5.49 22.90
CA LEU A 126 -13.02 -4.36 22.04
C LEU A 126 -13.26 -3.04 22.82
N GLU A 127 -12.63 -2.85 23.98
CA GLU A 127 -12.91 -1.71 24.87
C GLU A 127 -11.92 -0.54 24.69
N LYS A 128 -10.80 -0.77 24.00
CA LYS A 128 -9.67 0.16 23.95
C LYS A 128 -9.53 0.89 22.61
N SER A 129 -10.52 1.71 22.25
CA SER A 129 -10.57 2.36 20.93
C SER A 129 -9.32 3.18 20.60
N ARG A 130 -8.83 3.98 21.56
CA ARG A 130 -7.68 4.87 21.35
C ARG A 130 -6.35 4.14 21.17
N GLU A 131 -6.16 3.03 21.88
CA GLU A 131 -4.96 2.19 21.72
C GLU A 131 -4.97 1.52 20.34
N PHE A 132 -6.13 1.02 19.91
CA PHE A 132 -6.32 0.46 18.57
C PHE A 132 -6.08 1.49 17.47
N GLU A 133 -6.66 2.69 17.59
CA GLU A 133 -6.41 3.82 16.67
C GLU A 133 -4.90 4.10 16.52
N THR A 134 -4.18 4.15 17.64
CA THR A 134 -2.73 4.39 17.65
C THR A 134 -1.98 3.27 16.93
N ALA A 135 -2.35 2.02 17.19
CA ALA A 135 -1.73 0.86 16.56
C ALA A 135 -1.99 0.79 15.05
N VAL A 136 -3.20 1.16 14.60
CA VAL A 136 -3.50 1.28 13.16
C VAL A 136 -2.60 2.34 12.51
N GLY A 137 -2.43 3.50 13.13
CA GLY A 137 -1.50 4.53 12.65
C GLY A 137 -0.06 4.02 12.53
N LEU A 138 0.42 3.31 13.56
CA LEU A 138 1.75 2.67 13.54
C LEU A 138 1.89 1.62 12.44
N LEU A 139 0.85 0.81 12.19
CA LEU A 139 0.85 -0.16 11.11
C LEU A 139 1.06 0.52 9.75
N PHE A 140 0.32 1.58 9.45
CA PHE A 140 0.50 2.35 8.21
C PHE A 140 1.88 3.03 8.15
N PHE A 141 2.41 3.50 9.28
CA PHE A 141 3.79 3.97 9.34
C PHE A 141 4.79 2.86 8.98
N PHE A 142 4.65 1.66 9.54
CA PHE A 142 5.51 0.51 9.22
C PHE A 142 5.42 0.11 7.74
N LEU A 143 4.22 0.20 7.15
CA LEU A 143 3.98 0.03 5.72
C LEU A 143 4.54 1.18 4.87
N GLY A 144 5.17 2.18 5.47
CA GLY A 144 5.88 3.24 4.75
C GLY A 144 5.01 4.38 4.27
N PHE A 145 3.87 4.59 4.89
CA PHE A 145 3.12 5.85 4.77
C PHE A 145 3.71 6.92 5.70
N HIS A 146 3.53 8.19 5.34
CA HIS A 146 3.66 9.30 6.28
C HIS A 146 2.30 9.51 6.93
N VAL A 147 2.22 9.27 8.23
CA VAL A 147 0.95 9.26 8.98
C VAL A 147 0.88 10.51 9.86
N ASP A 148 -0.23 11.24 9.74
CA ASP A 148 -0.59 12.35 10.62
C ASP A 148 -1.74 11.88 11.56
N PRO A 149 -1.46 11.66 12.86
CA PRO A 149 -2.44 11.20 13.83
C PRO A 149 -3.28 12.36 14.36
N LEU A 150 -4.38 12.66 13.65
CA LEU A 150 -5.23 13.80 13.96
C LEU A 150 -6.05 13.63 15.23
N SER A 151 -6.35 12.38 15.64
CA SER A 151 -7.09 12.10 16.88
C SER A 151 -6.37 12.57 18.16
N ALA A 152 -5.06 12.84 18.08
CA ALA A 152 -4.27 13.37 19.19
C ALA A 152 -4.34 14.91 19.31
N LEU A 153 -4.84 15.62 18.29
CA LEU A 153 -4.82 17.07 18.21
C LEU A 153 -6.08 17.69 18.85
N LYS A 154 -5.87 18.51 19.89
CA LYS A 154 -6.97 19.24 20.55
C LYS A 154 -7.60 20.24 19.57
N GLY A 155 -8.92 20.25 19.49
CA GLY A 155 -9.68 21.18 18.66
C GLY A 155 -10.10 20.63 17.29
N LEU A 156 -9.66 19.42 16.92
CA LEU A 156 -10.05 18.72 15.69
C LEU A 156 -11.05 17.59 15.96
N GLY A 157 -12.05 17.82 16.80
CA GLY A 157 -12.97 16.78 17.28
C GLY A 157 -13.84 16.10 16.21
N ASP A 158 -13.89 16.65 14.99
CA ASP A 158 -14.60 16.06 13.85
C ASP A 158 -13.66 15.66 12.69
N ALA A 159 -12.35 15.60 12.95
CA ALA A 159 -11.39 15.05 11.99
C ALA A 159 -11.50 13.52 11.91
N VAL A 160 -10.90 12.95 10.87
CA VAL A 160 -10.61 11.51 10.83
C VAL A 160 -9.50 11.15 11.82
N ASP A 161 -9.35 9.87 12.14
CA ASP A 161 -8.30 9.45 13.07
C ASP A 161 -6.90 9.67 12.51
N HIS A 162 -6.70 9.31 11.23
CA HIS A 162 -5.42 9.50 10.54
C HIS A 162 -5.55 9.97 9.10
N LEU A 163 -4.59 10.79 8.66
CA LEU A 163 -4.26 10.97 7.25
C LEU A 163 -2.95 10.24 6.97
N ALA A 164 -2.91 9.39 5.94
CA ALA A 164 -1.70 8.68 5.57
C ALA A 164 -1.31 8.92 4.10
N HIS A 165 -0.20 9.60 3.88
CA HIS A 165 0.33 9.88 2.55
C HIS A 165 1.28 8.78 2.10
N ALA A 166 1.06 8.21 0.91
CA ALA A 166 1.95 7.21 0.32
C ALA A 166 3.08 7.90 -0.47
N PRO A 167 4.34 7.99 0.02
CA PRO A 167 5.35 8.88 -0.58
C PRO A 167 5.69 8.62 -2.05
N ALA A 168 5.50 7.39 -2.52
CA ALA A 168 5.81 6.97 -3.90
C ALA A 168 4.63 7.16 -4.87
N SER A 169 3.49 7.71 -4.41
CA SER A 169 2.30 7.90 -5.21
C SER A 169 1.54 9.15 -4.75
N SER A 170 0.84 9.84 -5.63
CA SER A 170 -0.06 10.94 -5.22
C SER A 170 -1.34 10.39 -4.58
N VAL A 171 -1.23 9.55 -3.55
CA VAL A 171 -2.34 8.87 -2.88
C VAL A 171 -2.34 9.22 -1.40
N ILE A 172 -3.51 9.60 -0.91
CA ILE A 172 -3.77 9.90 0.49
C ILE A 172 -4.86 8.96 0.99
N LEU A 173 -4.59 8.30 2.12
CA LEU A 173 -5.58 7.54 2.84
C LEU A 173 -6.22 8.43 3.89
N VAL A 174 -7.54 8.42 3.92
CA VAL A 174 -8.37 9.03 4.96
C VAL A 174 -8.88 7.89 5.81
N ILE A 175 -8.34 7.74 7.03
CA ILE A 175 -8.49 6.53 7.84
C ILE A 175 -9.32 6.83 9.09
N GLU A 176 -10.39 6.07 9.27
CA GLU A 176 -11.17 6.01 10.50
C GLU A 176 -11.01 4.63 11.14
N CYS A 177 -11.01 4.56 12.46
CA CYS A 177 -10.89 3.35 13.24
C CYS A 177 -12.13 3.12 14.10
N THR A 178 -12.41 1.86 14.39
CA THR A 178 -13.45 1.47 15.33
C THR A 178 -13.13 0.11 15.95
N VAL A 179 -13.61 -0.12 17.16
CA VAL A 179 -13.53 -1.42 17.83
C VAL A 179 -14.89 -2.12 17.86
N GLY A 180 -15.96 -1.46 17.43
CA GLY A 180 -17.33 -1.98 17.39
C GLY A 180 -17.92 -2.01 15.98
N PRO A 181 -19.27 -1.96 15.85
CA PRO A 181 -19.95 -1.87 14.56
C PRO A 181 -19.42 -0.73 13.71
N ILE A 182 -19.28 -0.97 12.42
CA ILE A 182 -18.53 -0.10 11.52
C ILE A 182 -19.31 1.17 11.13
N ASP A 183 -20.65 1.18 11.25
CA ASP A 183 -21.47 2.36 10.98
C ASP A 183 -22.01 3.03 12.26
N THR A 184 -21.42 2.73 13.42
CA THR A 184 -21.83 3.35 14.69
C THR A 184 -21.79 4.87 14.59
N GLY A 185 -22.93 5.55 14.83
CA GLY A 185 -23.03 7.00 14.75
C GLY A 185 -22.88 7.57 13.33
N GLY A 186 -23.13 6.76 12.29
CA GLY A 186 -23.03 7.16 10.89
C GLY A 186 -21.59 7.34 10.40
N LYS A 187 -20.62 6.66 11.04
CA LYS A 187 -19.19 6.77 10.74
C LYS A 187 -18.86 6.58 9.25
N ILE A 188 -19.50 5.62 8.58
CA ILE A 188 -19.27 5.40 7.14
C ILE A 188 -19.65 6.65 6.34
N GLY A 189 -20.82 7.23 6.62
CA GLY A 189 -21.29 8.44 5.92
C GLY A 189 -20.38 9.65 6.17
N LYS A 190 -19.91 9.83 7.41
CA LYS A 190 -18.94 10.88 7.76
C LYS A 190 -17.61 10.69 7.03
N LEU A 191 -17.10 9.46 7.02
CA LEU A 191 -15.85 9.13 6.35
C LEU A 191 -15.93 9.40 4.83
N ILE A 192 -17.03 9.02 4.19
CA ILE A 192 -17.27 9.31 2.76
C ILE A 192 -17.28 10.82 2.52
N ASN A 193 -17.99 11.59 3.35
CA ASN A 193 -18.03 13.05 3.18
C ASN A 193 -16.64 13.69 3.36
N ARG A 194 -15.88 13.25 4.37
CA ARG A 194 -14.52 13.73 4.63
C ARG A 194 -13.57 13.36 3.49
N SER A 195 -13.62 12.14 2.96
CA SER A 195 -12.77 11.73 1.85
C SER A 195 -13.08 12.50 0.56
N GLN A 196 -14.36 12.76 0.28
CA GLN A 196 -14.77 13.59 -0.86
C GLN A 196 -14.32 15.05 -0.70
N GLN A 197 -14.46 15.61 0.50
CA GLN A 197 -14.00 16.98 0.79
C GLN A 197 -12.48 17.08 0.60
N THR A 198 -11.70 16.17 1.18
CA THR A 198 -10.25 16.09 0.99
C THR A 198 -9.89 15.95 -0.50
N GLY A 199 -10.61 15.11 -1.25
CA GLY A 199 -10.37 14.92 -2.68
C GLY A 199 -10.65 16.17 -3.52
N ARG A 200 -11.62 17.01 -3.14
CA ARG A 200 -11.89 18.28 -3.84
C ARG A 200 -10.77 19.29 -3.65
N GLU A 201 -10.15 19.33 -2.47
CA GLU A 201 -9.02 20.22 -2.17
C GLU A 201 -7.71 19.74 -2.79
N LEU A 202 -7.60 18.44 -3.08
CA LEU A 202 -6.39 17.79 -3.57
C LEU A 202 -6.59 17.22 -4.98
N ALA A 203 -6.93 18.08 -5.94
CA ALA A 203 -7.32 17.68 -7.30
C ALA A 203 -6.31 16.75 -8.03
N ASP A 204 -5.02 16.85 -7.71
CA ASP A 204 -3.95 16.05 -8.31
C ASP A 204 -3.63 14.76 -7.51
N SER A 205 -4.36 14.49 -6.43
CA SER A 205 -4.16 13.32 -5.57
C SER A 205 -5.40 12.43 -5.52
N GLU A 206 -5.18 11.12 -5.59
CA GLU A 206 -6.22 10.15 -5.30
C GLU A 206 -6.43 10.05 -3.79
N VAL A 207 -7.69 10.10 -3.36
CA VAL A 207 -8.07 9.93 -1.96
C VAL A 207 -8.80 8.60 -1.80
N ILE A 208 -8.29 7.74 -0.92
CA ILE A 208 -8.90 6.44 -0.59
C ILE A 208 -9.42 6.52 0.85
N ALA A 209 -10.73 6.29 1.01
CA ALA A 209 -11.34 6.14 2.34
C ALA A 209 -11.06 4.74 2.89
N VAL A 210 -10.60 4.67 4.14
CA VAL A 210 -10.29 3.41 4.83
C VAL A 210 -10.97 3.39 6.18
N LEU A 211 -11.69 2.32 6.47
CA LEU A 211 -12.30 2.05 7.76
C LEU A 211 -11.66 0.81 8.38
N ALA A 212 -10.84 1.00 9.40
CA ALA A 212 -10.19 -0.09 10.12
C ALA A 212 -11.02 -0.51 11.33
N THR A 213 -11.24 -1.82 11.49
CA THR A 213 -11.96 -2.38 12.63
C THR A 213 -11.25 -3.56 13.26
N ALA A 214 -11.31 -3.65 14.58
CA ALA A 214 -10.83 -4.80 15.35
C ALA A 214 -11.77 -6.02 15.24
N ALA A 215 -12.97 -5.84 14.67
CA ALA A 215 -13.93 -6.91 14.44
C ALA A 215 -13.46 -7.88 13.35
N ARG A 216 -13.87 -9.14 13.46
CA ARG A 216 -13.71 -10.16 12.42
C ARG A 216 -14.75 -9.94 11.32
N ARG A 217 -14.48 -10.46 10.13
CA ARG A 217 -15.36 -10.25 8.97
C ARG A 217 -16.76 -10.84 9.19
N ASP A 218 -16.85 -11.98 9.88
CA ASP A 218 -18.09 -12.67 10.26
C ASP A 218 -18.90 -11.95 11.35
N GLU A 219 -18.32 -10.92 11.99
CA GLU A 219 -18.97 -10.10 13.01
C GLU A 219 -19.58 -8.81 12.44
N LEU A 220 -19.31 -8.50 11.17
CA LEU A 220 -19.82 -7.30 10.51
C LEU A 220 -21.19 -7.55 9.88
N SER A 221 -22.05 -6.54 9.93
CA SER A 221 -23.33 -6.59 9.22
C SER A 221 -23.12 -6.46 7.71
N ASP A 222 -23.74 -7.34 6.93
CA ASP A 222 -23.73 -7.25 5.46
C ASP A 222 -24.26 -5.90 4.96
N VAL A 223 -25.24 -5.32 5.67
CA VAL A 223 -25.81 -4.01 5.34
C VAL A 223 -24.78 -2.90 5.51
N GLU A 224 -24.00 -2.94 6.60
CA GLU A 224 -22.96 -1.95 6.85
C GLU A 224 -21.80 -2.09 5.86
N VAL A 225 -21.41 -3.34 5.56
CA VAL A 225 -20.39 -3.65 4.57
C VAL A 225 -20.82 -3.15 3.19
N GLU A 226 -22.06 -3.43 2.78
CA GLU A 226 -22.59 -2.98 1.50
C GLU A 226 -22.64 -1.44 1.44
N LYS A 227 -23.02 -0.78 2.53
CA LYS A 227 -22.98 0.69 2.64
C LYS A 227 -21.57 1.24 2.41
N ALA A 228 -20.55 0.62 3.03
CA ALA A 228 -19.15 1.00 2.83
C ALA A 228 -18.70 0.78 1.38
N GLU A 229 -19.02 -0.37 0.79
CA GLU A 229 -18.69 -0.69 -0.61
C GLU A 229 -19.35 0.27 -1.59
N ARG A 230 -20.60 0.68 -1.35
CA ARG A 230 -21.30 1.68 -2.18
C ARG A 230 -20.60 3.04 -2.13
N GLY A 231 -20.03 3.39 -0.98
CA GLY A 231 -19.27 4.61 -0.76
C GLY A 231 -17.80 4.56 -1.17
N ASP A 232 -17.36 3.49 -1.84
CA ASP A 232 -15.96 3.24 -2.18
C ASP A 232 -15.01 3.33 -0.95
N VAL A 233 -15.46 2.79 0.19
CA VAL A 233 -14.67 2.70 1.43
C VAL A 233 -14.02 1.32 1.51
N VAL A 234 -12.70 1.29 1.71
CA VAL A 234 -11.97 0.05 2.03
C VAL A 234 -12.22 -0.30 3.49
N VAL A 235 -12.84 -1.45 3.77
CA VAL A 235 -13.03 -1.94 5.14
C VAL A 235 -11.94 -2.95 5.47
N LEU A 236 -11.14 -2.65 6.50
CA LEU A 236 -10.08 -3.54 6.99
C LEU A 236 -10.56 -4.18 8.29
N CYS A 237 -10.81 -5.49 8.26
CA CYS A 237 -11.17 -6.27 9.43
C CYS A 237 -9.89 -6.76 10.14
N ARG A 238 -10.06 -7.42 11.28
CA ARG A 238 -8.94 -8.02 12.04
C ARG A 238 -7.98 -8.87 11.18
N GLY A 239 -8.53 -9.68 10.28
CA GLY A 239 -7.74 -10.51 9.36
C GLY A 239 -6.91 -9.67 8.37
N ASP A 240 -7.52 -8.63 7.80
CA ASP A 240 -6.82 -7.71 6.88
C ASP A 240 -5.68 -6.96 7.59
N LEU A 241 -5.90 -6.53 8.85
CA LEU A 241 -4.88 -5.86 9.65
C LEU A 241 -3.69 -6.79 9.97
N GLN A 242 -3.95 -8.07 10.27
CA GLN A 242 -2.90 -9.08 10.43
C GLN A 242 -2.12 -9.29 9.12
N GLU A 243 -2.80 -9.43 7.98
CA GLU A 243 -2.13 -9.61 6.68
C GLU A 243 -1.26 -8.40 6.29
N LEU A 244 -1.73 -7.20 6.63
CA LEU A 244 -0.97 -5.97 6.46
C LEU A 244 0.26 -5.95 7.37
N TRP A 245 0.12 -6.38 8.62
CA TRP A 245 1.23 -6.52 9.56
C TRP A 245 2.28 -7.51 9.06
N ASP A 246 1.88 -8.73 8.69
CA ASP A 246 2.77 -9.75 8.13
C ASP A 246 3.47 -9.23 6.87
N GLY A 247 2.73 -8.44 6.08
CA GLY A 247 3.26 -7.70 4.95
C GLY A 247 4.35 -6.71 5.34
N ALA A 248 4.13 -5.91 6.38
CA ALA A 248 5.11 -4.93 6.86
C ALA A 248 6.38 -5.60 7.39
N GLU A 249 6.25 -6.75 8.08
CA GLU A 249 7.39 -7.58 8.52
C GLU A 249 8.17 -8.14 7.32
N ALA A 250 7.45 -8.59 6.29
CA ALA A 250 8.01 -9.03 5.02
C ALA A 250 8.54 -7.88 4.12
N GLY A 251 8.45 -6.63 4.57
CA GLY A 251 8.98 -5.47 3.85
C GLY A 251 8.07 -4.87 2.78
N LYS A 252 6.77 -5.22 2.75
CA LYS A 252 5.79 -4.54 1.88
C LYS A 252 5.72 -3.05 2.24
N GLY A 253 5.61 -2.22 1.21
CA GLY A 253 5.51 -0.78 1.33
C GLY A 253 4.13 -0.23 0.95
N SER A 254 4.03 1.10 0.93
CA SER A 254 2.78 1.81 0.71
C SER A 254 2.25 1.60 -0.71
N THR A 255 3.14 1.43 -1.69
CA THR A 255 2.78 1.10 -3.08
C THR A 255 2.00 -0.21 -3.19
N GLU A 256 2.47 -1.28 -2.54
CA GLU A 256 1.80 -2.58 -2.54
C GLU A 256 0.42 -2.51 -1.87
N VAL A 257 0.34 -1.77 -0.77
CA VAL A 257 -0.91 -1.57 -0.02
C VAL A 257 -1.94 -0.78 -0.84
N VAL A 258 -1.53 0.34 -1.45
CA VAL A 258 -2.39 1.13 -2.33
C VAL A 258 -2.88 0.28 -3.51
N ARG A 259 -2.00 -0.54 -4.11
CA ARG A 259 -2.41 -1.44 -5.20
C ARG A 259 -3.45 -2.46 -4.74
N ARG A 260 -3.29 -3.05 -3.55
CA ARG A 260 -4.30 -3.93 -2.94
C ARG A 260 -5.62 -3.18 -2.80
N PHE A 261 -5.62 -1.99 -2.20
CA PHE A 261 -6.83 -1.22 -1.93
C PHE A 261 -7.58 -0.85 -3.21
N ARG A 262 -6.88 -0.41 -4.25
CA ARG A 262 -7.49 -0.14 -5.57
C ARG A 262 -8.18 -1.38 -6.15
N ARG A 263 -7.52 -2.53 -6.07
CA ARG A 263 -8.10 -3.81 -6.53
C ARG A 263 -9.33 -4.18 -5.70
N ASP A 264 -9.30 -4.00 -4.39
CA ASP A 264 -10.42 -4.34 -3.52
C ASP A 264 -11.65 -3.47 -3.83
N LEU A 265 -11.44 -2.17 -4.09
CA LEU A 265 -12.47 -1.24 -4.54
C LEU A 265 -13.01 -1.59 -5.95
N GLU A 266 -12.12 -1.96 -6.88
CA GLU A 266 -12.52 -2.40 -8.21
C GLU A 266 -13.38 -3.67 -8.14
N MET A 267 -12.99 -4.65 -7.34
CA MET A 267 -13.76 -5.87 -7.13
C MET A 267 -15.13 -5.58 -6.51
N ALA A 268 -15.21 -4.66 -5.55
CA ALA A 268 -16.49 -4.22 -4.98
C ALA A 268 -17.39 -3.55 -6.03
N ARG A 269 -16.83 -2.72 -6.93
CA ARG A 269 -17.57 -2.14 -8.06
C ARG A 269 -18.09 -3.20 -9.02
N VAL A 270 -17.28 -4.21 -9.35
CA VAL A 270 -17.68 -5.33 -10.21
C VAL A 270 -18.79 -6.17 -9.57
N ARG A 271 -18.71 -6.47 -8.27
CA ARG A 271 -19.77 -7.17 -7.53
C ARG A 271 -21.09 -6.42 -7.61
N ARG A 272 -21.08 -5.11 -7.35
CA ARG A 272 -22.26 -4.23 -7.46
C ARG A 272 -22.85 -4.24 -8.88
N ALA A 273 -22.02 -4.13 -9.90
CA ALA A 273 -22.46 -4.12 -11.29
C ALA A 273 -23.05 -5.46 -11.75
N SER A 274 -22.58 -6.58 -11.17
CA SER A 274 -22.99 -7.94 -11.56
C SER A 274 -24.32 -8.39 -10.94
N GLY A 275 -24.95 -7.58 -10.08
CA GLY A 275 -26.28 -7.87 -9.53
C GLY A 275 -26.38 -9.15 -8.70
N ARG A 276 -25.25 -9.76 -8.28
CA ARG A 276 -25.26 -10.86 -7.30
C ARG A 276 -25.50 -10.27 -5.91
N ILE A 277 -26.75 -9.85 -5.71
CA ILE A 277 -27.35 -9.65 -4.40
C ILE A 277 -28.24 -10.88 -4.22
N GLY A 278 -27.71 -11.86 -3.51
CA GLY A 278 -28.46 -12.98 -2.96
C GLY A 278 -28.35 -12.92 -1.45
#